data_AF-A0A561UWL6-F1
#
_entry.id   AF-A0A561UWL6-F1
#
_cell.length_a   1.000
_cell.length_b   1.000
_cell.length_c   1.000
_cell.angle_alpha   90.00
_cell.angle_beta   90.00
_cell.angle_gamma   90.00
#
_symmetry.space_group_name_H-M   'P 1'
#
loop_
_entity.id
_entity.type
_entity.pdbx_description
1 polymer ?
#
loop_
_entity_poly.entity_id
_entity_poly.type
_entity_poly.pdbx_seq_one_letter_code
_entity_poly.pdbx_strand_id
1 'polypeptide(L)'
;MAAGLALTAVALAASGLGGGGDGTGHEASGVATGAAGTARERAAPPVRLVSAPVRIADAATVRLLRPGDRVDVIASGTGTDTDARVLAKGARVAQVPETSADGSMENGTLNGALVVLSVPRATAATLAGAGVSAGLAVILC
;
A
#
# COMPACT_ATOMS: atom_id res chain seq x y z
N MET A 1 -7.43 46.29 16.75
CA MET A 1 -6.48 45.32 17.34
C MET A 1 -6.62 44.03 16.54
N ALA A 2 -5.87 43.90 15.44
CA ALA A 2 -4.69 43.01 15.29
C ALA A 2 -5.14 41.59 14.83
N ALA A 3 -4.52 40.91 13.87
CA ALA A 3 -3.50 41.19 12.88
C ALA A 3 -3.60 40.07 11.82
N GLY A 4 -3.22 40.34 10.58
CA GLY A 4 -3.18 39.34 9.50
C GLY A 4 -1.96 38.43 9.57
N LEU A 5 -2.03 37.27 8.90
CA LEU A 5 -0.86 36.46 8.56
C LEU A 5 -1.00 35.89 7.14
N ALA A 6 -0.02 36.23 6.31
CA ALA A 6 0.23 35.69 4.99
C ALA A 6 1.03 34.38 5.10
N LEU A 7 0.75 33.40 4.24
CA LEU A 7 1.53 32.17 4.11
C LEU A 7 2.29 32.16 2.78
N THR A 8 3.60 32.02 2.91
CA THR A 8 4.61 31.97 1.84
C THR A 8 4.72 30.56 1.25
N ALA A 9 4.70 30.48 -0.07
CA ALA A 9 4.97 29.27 -0.83
C ALA A 9 6.50 29.04 -0.95
N VAL A 10 6.93 27.79 -0.82
CA VAL A 10 8.29 27.34 -1.13
C VAL A 10 8.21 26.29 -2.23
N ALA A 11 8.87 26.54 -3.35
CA ALA A 11 9.12 25.56 -4.40
C ALA A 11 10.50 24.95 -4.17
N LEU A 12 10.59 23.62 -4.03
CA LEU A 12 11.86 22.89 -4.06
C LEU A 12 12.09 22.33 -5.47
N ALA A 13 13.02 22.95 -6.20
CA ALA A 13 13.65 22.38 -7.37
C ALA A 13 14.86 21.55 -6.92
N ALA A 14 14.92 20.28 -7.32
CA ALA A 14 16.12 19.46 -7.22
C ALA A 14 16.57 19.08 -8.64
N SER A 15 17.69 19.64 -9.07
CA SER A 15 18.41 19.27 -10.28
C SER A 15 19.79 18.73 -9.89
N GLY A 16 20.19 17.64 -10.55
CA GLY A 16 21.54 17.07 -10.54
C GLY A 16 21.54 15.86 -11.49
N LEU A 17 21.82 16.03 -12.78
CA LEU A 17 23.15 15.99 -13.40
C LEU A 17 23.93 14.71 -13.11
N GLY A 18 23.78 13.73 -14.00
CA GLY A 18 24.71 12.62 -14.18
C GLY A 18 24.93 12.44 -15.68
N GLY A 19 26.00 13.02 -16.20
CA GLY A 19 26.39 12.95 -17.61
C GLY A 19 27.55 11.98 -17.85
N GLY A 20 27.70 11.60 -19.12
CA GLY A 20 28.96 11.19 -19.76
C GLY A 20 29.23 9.69 -19.79
N GLY A 21 29.29 9.11 -20.99
CA GLY A 21 29.61 7.69 -21.17
C GLY A 21 29.31 7.14 -22.56
N ASP A 22 29.72 7.88 -23.58
CA ASP A 22 29.73 7.56 -25.00
C ASP A 22 30.74 6.44 -25.29
N GLY A 23 30.24 5.35 -25.87
CA GLY A 23 31.01 4.21 -26.33
C GLY A 23 30.51 3.77 -27.71
N THR A 24 31.25 4.19 -28.73
CA THR A 24 31.06 3.93 -30.16
C THR A 24 31.09 2.43 -30.48
N GLY A 25 30.31 2.04 -31.49
CA GLY A 25 29.92 0.67 -31.76
C GLY A 25 31.01 -0.33 -32.15
N HIS A 26 30.60 -1.59 -32.14
CA HIS A 26 31.14 -2.67 -32.96
C HIS A 26 30.00 -3.53 -33.50
N GLU A 27 30.18 -3.86 -34.77
CA GLU A 27 29.30 -4.52 -35.72
C GLU A 27 28.86 -5.93 -35.29
N ALA A 28 27.67 -6.35 -35.72
CA ALA A 28 27.53 -7.43 -36.71
C ALA A 28 26.07 -7.91 -36.78
N SER A 29 25.57 -7.93 -38.02
CA SER A 29 24.31 -8.56 -38.40
C SER A 29 24.38 -10.07 -38.18
N GLY A 30 23.34 -10.64 -37.56
CA GLY A 30 23.17 -12.07 -37.38
C GLY A 30 21.72 -12.41 -37.06
N VAL A 31 20.91 -12.61 -38.11
CA VAL A 31 19.57 -13.16 -37.99
C VAL A 31 19.67 -14.67 -37.74
N ALA A 32 19.14 -15.14 -36.62
CA ALA A 32 18.75 -16.55 -36.44
C ALA A 32 17.57 -16.65 -35.45
N THR A 33 16.42 -17.02 -36.02
CA THR A 33 15.31 -17.83 -35.51
C THR A 33 15.29 -18.21 -34.02
N GLY A 34 14.16 -17.90 -33.38
CA GLY A 34 13.98 -18.00 -31.94
C GLY A 34 13.91 -19.38 -31.31
N ALA A 35 13.87 -19.37 -29.98
CA ALA A 35 13.31 -20.39 -29.11
C ALA A 35 13.37 -19.89 -27.66
N ALA A 36 12.26 -20.07 -26.93
CA ALA A 36 12.17 -20.08 -25.46
C ALA A 36 12.57 -18.76 -24.75
N GLY A 37 11.65 -18.06 -24.09
CA GLY A 37 11.09 -18.53 -22.84
C GLY A 37 12.20 -18.67 -21.79
N THR A 38 12.08 -18.00 -20.64
CA THR A 38 12.94 -18.15 -19.44
C THR A 38 14.17 -17.23 -19.29
N ALA A 39 14.10 -15.98 -19.75
CA ALA A 39 14.77 -14.92 -18.99
C ALA A 39 13.98 -14.77 -17.68
N ARG A 40 14.34 -15.58 -16.68
CA ARG A 40 13.92 -15.45 -15.27
C ARG A 40 13.77 -13.97 -14.96
N GLU A 41 12.54 -13.48 -14.92
CA GLU A 41 12.21 -12.19 -14.35
C GLU A 41 12.93 -12.15 -13.02
N ARG A 42 13.98 -11.33 -12.97
CA ARG A 42 15.04 -11.33 -11.98
C ARG A 42 14.40 -11.54 -10.62
N ALA A 43 14.51 -12.76 -10.07
CA ALA A 43 13.78 -13.15 -8.88
C ALA A 43 14.10 -12.12 -7.81
N ALA A 44 13.16 -11.21 -7.56
CA ALA A 44 13.37 -10.13 -6.63
C ALA A 44 13.73 -10.80 -5.30
N PRO A 45 14.74 -10.29 -4.58
CA PRO A 45 15.13 -10.88 -3.31
C PRO A 45 13.88 -11.04 -2.44
N PRO A 46 13.72 -12.18 -1.73
CA PRO A 46 12.51 -12.48 -0.99
C PRO A 46 12.22 -11.35 -0.01
N VAL A 47 11.15 -10.61 -0.25
CA VAL A 47 10.75 -9.48 0.59
C VAL A 47 10.28 -10.04 1.92
N ARG A 48 10.91 -9.59 3.03
CA ARG A 48 10.51 -10.01 4.36
C ARG A 48 9.10 -9.48 4.66
N LEU A 49 8.16 -10.40 4.83
CA LEU A 49 6.78 -10.08 5.21
C LEU A 49 6.65 -9.95 6.73
N VAL A 50 5.67 -9.15 7.15
CA VAL A 50 5.23 -9.00 8.53
C VAL A 50 3.71 -9.10 8.62
N SER A 51 3.20 -9.48 9.79
CA SER A 51 1.78 -9.42 10.11
C SER A 51 1.40 -8.01 10.56
N ALA A 52 0.54 -7.34 9.81
CA ALA A 52 0.06 -6.00 10.09
C ALA A 52 -1.43 -6.05 10.48
N PRO A 53 -1.80 -5.76 11.73
CA PRO A 53 -3.19 -5.52 12.11
C PRO A 53 -3.70 -4.22 11.47
N VAL A 54 -4.83 -4.30 10.77
CA VAL A 54 -5.44 -3.18 10.05
C VAL A 54 -6.92 -3.14 10.38
N ARG A 55 -7.43 -1.96 10.74
CA ARG A 55 -8.87 -1.74 10.95
C ARG A 55 -9.50 -1.27 9.64
N ILE A 56 -10.47 -2.03 9.15
CA ILE A 56 -11.25 -1.71 7.97
C ILE A 56 -12.55 -1.08 8.43
N ALA A 57 -12.90 0.07 7.85
CA ALA A 57 -14.05 0.88 8.25
C ALA A 57 -15.39 0.15 8.11
N ASP A 58 -15.50 -0.77 7.14
CA ASP A 58 -16.67 -1.61 6.96
C ASP A 58 -16.47 -3.03 7.54
N ALA A 59 -17.12 -3.28 8.68
CA ALA A 59 -17.12 -4.57 9.33
C ALA A 59 -17.87 -5.67 8.54
N ALA A 60 -18.89 -5.30 7.75
CA ALA A 60 -19.65 -6.28 6.96
C ALA A 60 -18.77 -6.86 5.85
N THR A 61 -17.96 -6.03 5.20
CA THR A 61 -16.96 -6.49 4.22
C THR A 61 -15.93 -7.44 4.87
N VAL A 62 -15.42 -7.12 6.07
CA VAL A 62 -14.45 -7.99 6.76
C VAL A 62 -15.01 -9.39 7.06
N ARG A 63 -16.31 -9.50 7.37
CA ARG A 63 -16.98 -10.80 7.63
C ARG A 63 -17.02 -11.73 6.43
N LEU A 64 -16.79 -11.21 5.23
CA LEU A 64 -16.70 -12.02 4.00
C LEU A 64 -15.31 -12.60 3.79
N LEU A 65 -14.28 -12.00 4.42
CA LEU A 65 -12.89 -12.39 4.23
C LEU A 65 -12.57 -13.71 4.94
N ARG A 66 -11.67 -14.47 4.34
CA ARG A 66 -11.10 -15.68 4.91
C ARG A 66 -9.57 -15.58 4.94
N PRO A 67 -8.90 -16.21 5.92
CA PRO A 67 -7.46 -16.40 5.85
C PRO A 67 -7.06 -17.05 4.52
N GLY A 68 -6.08 -16.45 3.83
CA GLY A 68 -5.64 -16.86 2.50
C GLY A 68 -6.10 -15.94 1.36
N ASP A 69 -7.17 -15.18 1.55
CA ASP A 69 -7.69 -14.22 0.57
C ASP A 69 -6.63 -13.16 0.20
N ARG A 70 -6.75 -12.62 -1.01
CA ARG A 70 -5.95 -11.48 -1.46
C ARG A 70 -6.82 -10.25 -1.52
N VAL A 71 -6.30 -9.15 -0.99
CA VAL A 71 -7.01 -7.89 -0.96
C VAL A 71 -6.12 -6.74 -1.41
N ASP A 72 -6.73 -5.80 -2.11
CA ASP A 72 -6.21 -4.45 -2.25
C ASP A 72 -6.72 -3.62 -1.08
N VAL A 73 -5.85 -2.82 -0.45
CA VAL A 73 -6.23 -1.92 0.65
C VAL A 73 -6.25 -0.49 0.13
N ILE A 74 -7.37 0.19 0.37
CA ILE A 74 -7.62 1.55 -0.08
C ILE A 74 -7.84 2.45 1.13
N ALA A 75 -7.15 3.57 1.19
CA ALA A 75 -7.47 4.64 2.11
C ALA A 75 -8.44 5.62 1.45
N SER A 76 -9.46 6.02 2.20
CA SER A 76 -10.28 7.18 1.86
C SER A 76 -9.45 8.46 1.95
N GLY A 77 -9.72 9.42 1.07
CA GLY A 77 -9.17 10.76 1.19
C GLY A 77 -9.61 11.44 2.48
N THR A 78 -8.79 12.34 3.01
CA THR A 78 -9.06 13.08 4.25
C THR A 78 -8.72 14.56 4.07
N GLY A 79 -9.54 15.45 4.63
CA GLY A 79 -9.31 16.89 4.54
C GLY A 79 -9.58 17.44 3.13
N THR A 80 -8.63 18.19 2.58
CA THR A 80 -8.76 18.82 1.25
C THR A 80 -8.49 17.86 0.09
N ASP A 81 -7.90 16.69 0.38
CA ASP A 81 -7.65 15.65 -0.60
C ASP A 81 -8.68 14.54 -0.42
N THR A 82 -9.67 14.49 -1.31
CA THR A 82 -10.78 13.54 -1.24
C THR A 82 -10.53 12.26 -2.03
N ASP A 83 -9.41 12.17 -2.74
CA ASP A 83 -9.13 11.03 -3.61
C ASP A 83 -8.77 9.78 -2.81
N ALA A 84 -9.37 8.66 -3.22
CA ALA A 84 -9.05 7.36 -2.67
C ALA A 84 -7.66 6.90 -3.16
N ARG A 85 -6.85 6.37 -2.25
CA ARG A 85 -5.46 5.97 -2.53
C ARG A 85 -5.26 4.49 -2.23
N VAL A 86 -4.72 3.74 -3.18
CA VAL A 86 -4.37 2.33 -2.94
C VAL A 86 -3.04 2.27 -2.17
N LEU A 87 -3.07 1.68 -0.99
CA LEU A 87 -1.91 1.57 -0.10
C LEU A 87 -1.21 0.22 -0.18
N ALA A 88 -1.95 -0.83 -0.53
CA ALA A 88 -1.43 -2.17 -0.72
C ALA A 88 -2.15 -2.87 -1.87
N LYS A 89 -1.40 -3.61 -2.67
CA LYS A 89 -1.90 -4.44 -3.78
C LYS A 89 -1.74 -5.92 -3.44
N GLY A 90 -2.81 -6.70 -3.56
CA GLY A 90 -2.79 -8.17 -3.41
C GLY A 90 -2.24 -8.69 -2.08
N ALA A 91 -2.42 -7.93 -1.00
CA ALA A 91 -2.01 -8.30 0.35
C ALA A 91 -2.76 -9.56 0.79
N ARG A 92 -2.05 -10.53 1.38
CA ARG A 92 -2.70 -11.75 1.87
C ARG A 92 -3.32 -11.52 3.24
N VAL A 93 -4.57 -11.94 3.41
CA VAL A 93 -5.22 -12.03 4.72
C VAL A 93 -4.58 -13.18 5.49
N ALA A 94 -3.88 -12.86 6.58
CA ALA A 94 -3.26 -13.83 7.47
C ALA A 94 -4.25 -14.35 8.51
N GLN A 95 -5.09 -13.46 9.04
CA GLN A 95 -6.09 -13.77 10.05
C GLN A 95 -7.23 -12.74 9.98
N VAL A 96 -8.44 -13.19 10.29
CA VAL A 96 -9.58 -12.32 10.59
C VAL A 96 -9.91 -12.55 12.06
N PRO A 97 -9.52 -11.64 12.98
CA PRO A 97 -9.87 -11.77 14.39
C PRO A 97 -11.40 -11.76 14.59
N GLU A 98 -11.90 -12.74 15.34
CA GLU A 98 -13.29 -12.75 15.79
C GLU A 98 -13.52 -11.56 16.73
N THR A 99 -14.56 -10.76 16.47
CA THR A 99 -15.04 -9.79 17.45
C THR A 99 -15.81 -10.55 18.51
N SER A 100 -15.26 -10.66 19.73
CA SER A 100 -15.90 -11.42 20.81
C SER A 100 -17.37 -11.01 21.00
N ALA A 101 -18.25 -12.01 21.05
CA ALA A 101 -19.69 -11.83 21.19
C ALA A 101 -20.10 -11.39 22.62
N ASP A 102 -19.16 -11.35 23.56
CA ASP A 102 -19.36 -10.94 24.95
C ASP A 102 -19.28 -9.42 25.13
N GLY A 103 -20.08 -8.69 24.35
CA GLY A 103 -20.80 -7.49 24.81
C GLY A 103 -20.01 -6.28 25.35
N SER A 104 -18.69 -6.30 25.44
CA SER A 104 -17.93 -5.10 25.75
C SER A 104 -17.69 -4.34 24.46
N MET A 105 -18.69 -3.54 24.13
CA MET A 105 -18.52 -2.26 23.44
C MET A 105 -17.57 -1.40 24.28
N GLU A 106 -16.31 -1.80 24.44
CA GLU A 106 -15.27 -0.97 25.01
C GLU A 106 -14.95 0.07 23.94
N ASN A 107 -15.66 1.20 24.07
CA ASN A 107 -15.85 2.30 23.13
C ASN A 107 -16.73 1.98 21.90
N GLY A 108 -18.05 2.11 22.07
CA GLY A 108 -19.07 2.15 21.02
C GLY A 108 -18.95 3.32 20.03
N THR A 109 -17.78 3.49 19.38
CA THR A 109 -17.52 4.55 18.39
C THR A 109 -16.51 4.13 17.31
N LEU A 110 -15.85 2.97 17.44
CA LEU A 110 -14.91 2.50 16.42
C LEU A 110 -15.64 1.67 15.36
N ASN A 111 -16.31 2.35 14.42
CA ASN A 111 -16.91 1.70 13.25
C ASN A 111 -15.83 0.91 12.48
N GLY A 112 -16.07 -0.38 12.25
CA GLY A 112 -15.16 -1.26 11.49
C GLY A 112 -14.69 -2.51 12.23
N ALA A 113 -13.95 -3.36 11.53
CA ALA A 113 -13.41 -4.62 12.05
C ALA A 113 -11.92 -4.78 11.74
N LEU A 114 -11.23 -5.60 12.54
CA LEU A 114 -9.81 -5.87 12.37
C LEU A 114 -9.58 -6.99 11.36
N VAL A 115 -8.50 -6.88 10.60
CA VAL A 115 -7.92 -7.94 9.79
C VAL A 115 -6.40 -7.90 9.95
N VAL A 116 -5.74 -9.05 9.92
CA VAL A 116 -4.27 -9.13 9.94
C VAL A 116 -3.80 -9.46 8.54
N LEU A 117 -2.96 -8.61 7.96
CA LEU A 117 -2.43 -8.75 6.60
C LEU A 117 -0.95 -9.14 6.62
N SER A 118 -0.55 -10.07 5.76
CA SER A 118 0.85 -10.34 5.46
C SER A 118 1.34 -9.38 4.37
N VAL A 119 2.18 -8.42 4.76
CA VAL A 119 2.67 -7.34 3.88
C VAL A 119 4.15 -7.04 4.11
N PRO A 120 4.85 -6.39 3.16
CA PRO A 120 6.19 -5.86 3.41
C PRO A 120 6.22 -4.88 4.59
N ARG A 121 7.36 -4.83 5.31
CA ARG A 121 7.52 -3.95 6.50
C ARG A 121 7.21 -2.47 6.21
N ALA A 122 7.63 -1.97 5.05
CA ALA A 122 7.37 -0.59 4.63
C ALA A 122 5.86 -0.35 4.42
N THR A 123 5.16 -1.26 3.73
CA THR A 123 3.70 -1.21 3.56
C THR A 123 2.96 -1.26 4.90
N ALA A 124 3.42 -2.09 5.84
CA ALA A 124 2.84 -2.11 7.19
C ALA A 124 2.93 -0.75 7.90
N ALA A 125 4.05 -0.04 7.76
CA ALA A 125 4.21 1.29 8.32
C ALA A 125 3.25 2.31 7.65
N THR A 126 3.10 2.24 6.33
CA THR A 126 2.14 3.08 5.58
C THR A 126 0.70 2.81 6.02
N LEU A 127 0.31 1.54 6.15
CA LEU A 127 -1.03 1.15 6.59
C LEU A 127 -1.31 1.58 8.03
N ALA A 128 -0.33 1.46 8.93
CA ALA A 128 -0.46 1.90 10.32
C ALA A 128 -0.63 3.43 10.40
N GLY A 129 0.12 4.20 9.61
CA GLY A 129 -0.03 5.65 9.53
C GLY A 129 -1.37 6.07 8.93
N ALA A 130 -1.84 5.39 7.89
CA ALA A 130 -3.13 5.69 7.28
C ALA A 130 -4.30 5.32 8.20
N GLY A 131 -4.21 4.20 8.94
CA GLY A 131 -5.28 3.73 9.82
C GLY A 131 -5.55 4.65 11.02
N VAL A 132 -4.63 5.57 11.36
CA VAL A 132 -4.86 6.59 12.42
C VAL A 132 -5.49 7.87 11.87
N SER A 133 -5.38 8.13 10.56
CA SER A 133 -5.82 9.40 9.95
C SER A 133 -7.02 9.24 9.01
N ALA A 134 -7.18 8.07 8.39
CA ALA A 134 -8.13 7.82 7.31
C ALA A 134 -8.91 6.51 7.51
N GLY A 135 -10.13 6.46 6.98
CA GLY A 135 -10.90 5.22 6.87
C GLY A 135 -10.29 4.30 5.80
N LEU A 136 -10.13 3.02 6.14
CA LEU A 136 -9.60 2.02 5.21
C LEU A 136 -10.72 1.11 4.70
N ALA A 137 -10.67 0.77 3.41
CA ALA A 137 -11.53 -0.17 2.74
C ALA A 137 -10.69 -1.26 2.04
N VAL A 138 -11.33 -2.37 1.67
CA VAL A 138 -10.68 -3.47 0.96
C VAL A 138 -11.48 -3.89 -0.28
N ILE A 139 -10.76 -4.39 -1.28
CA ILE A 139 -11.33 -5.04 -2.47
C ILE A 139 -10.72 -6.44 -2.55
N LEU A 140 -11.55 -7.48 -2.68
CA LEU A 140 -11.07 -8.84 -2.92
C LEU A 140 -10.57 -9.00 -4.36
N CYS A 141 -9.44 -9.68 -4.54
CA CYS A 141 -8.80 -9.94 -5.84
C CYS A 141 -9.07 -11.36 -6.36
#